data_AF-A0A2M7QE10-F1
#
_entry.id   AF-A0A2M7QE10-F1
#
_cell.length_a   1.000
_cell.length_b   1.000
_cell.length_c   1.000
_cell.angle_alpha   90.00
_cell.angle_beta   90.00
_cell.angle_gamma   90.00
#
_symmetry.space_group_name_H-M   'P 1'
#
loop_
_entity.id
_entity.type
_entity.pdbx_description
1 polymer ?
#
loop_
_entity_poly.entity_id
_entity_poly.type
_entity_poly.pdbx_seq_one_letter_code
_entity_poly.pdbx_strand_id
1 'polypeptide(L)'
;MKVYFTAATSFNGELHETNKKIVLLIKQHRVQLLSGQQIANKRLLEKDKLLTSQQIFAREQKLIEESDFLIVEGSRPSLGVGSEIAHALNLNKPVLVLVSTKYEDKISPMISGNPSDTLFLQYYQEDNLKYKISDFIKYINSLAKRKGKLIVIDGGDGSGKSTQAQLLVDYLKKNKIPVKYVDFPQYYHSFHGKTVAKFLRGEFGNIDEVSPYLASLAYALDRATIKREMDEFLTRGGYIIANRYATSSMAHQAAKFTDEKECKDFLKWLYELEYKIHKIPKENMVIYLYVPYQIGLELTKSKETRSYLKEQPQDIAEKDLNHRIQSEKMYLELAKKYRHWVKVDCVEENKMRSIESIHVEIINLLQKNFQK
;
A
#
# COMPACT_ATOMS: atom_id res chain seq x y z
N MET A 1 7.25 -6.33 11.96
CA MET A 1 6.94 -4.91 12.16
C MET A 1 8.20 -4.18 12.57
N LYS A 2 8.33 -2.91 12.19
CA LYS A 2 9.45 -2.02 12.51
C LYS A 2 9.03 -1.06 13.62
N VAL A 3 9.88 -0.84 14.61
CA VAL A 3 9.61 0.06 15.74
C VAL A 3 10.70 1.11 15.83
N TYR A 4 10.30 2.37 16.00
CA TYR A 4 11.21 3.46 16.31
C TYR A 4 11.13 3.76 17.81
N PHE A 5 12.28 3.72 18.51
CA PHE A 5 12.37 4.06 19.93
C PHE A 5 13.18 5.34 20.11
N THR A 6 12.67 6.24 20.94
CA THR A 6 13.34 7.48 21.32
C THR A 6 13.08 7.82 22.79
N ALA A 7 13.99 8.58 23.38
CA ALA A 7 13.93 9.04 24.75
C ALA A 7 14.79 10.30 24.93
N ALA A 8 14.51 11.07 25.98
CA ALA A 8 15.37 12.20 26.33
C ALA A 8 16.75 11.71 26.79
N THR A 9 17.82 12.20 26.16
CA THR A 9 19.22 11.83 26.46
C THR A 9 19.98 12.90 27.25
N SER A 10 19.39 14.08 27.44
CA SER A 10 20.06 15.29 27.97
C SER A 10 20.08 15.44 29.50
N PHE A 11 19.47 14.54 30.28
CA PHE A 11 19.25 14.72 31.72
C PHE A 11 20.12 13.81 32.60
N ASN A 12 21.45 13.99 32.54
CA ASN A 12 22.44 13.36 33.44
C ASN A 12 22.40 11.81 33.53
N GLY A 13 21.70 11.13 32.62
CA GLY A 13 21.61 9.67 32.58
C GLY A 13 20.68 9.03 33.61
N GLU A 14 19.83 9.78 34.33
CA GLU A 14 18.91 9.23 35.35
C GLU A 14 18.03 8.09 34.80
N LEU A 15 17.58 8.22 33.54
CA LEU A 15 16.72 7.24 32.86
C LEU A 15 17.50 6.29 31.95
N HIS A 16 18.83 6.32 31.98
CA HIS A 16 19.67 5.53 31.06
C HIS A 16 19.44 4.03 31.21
N GLU A 17 19.41 3.53 32.45
CA GLU A 17 19.14 2.11 32.72
C GLU A 17 17.71 1.72 32.36
N THR A 18 16.73 2.61 32.60
CA THR A 18 15.35 2.42 32.16
C THR A 18 15.25 2.34 30.64
N ASN A 19 15.91 3.24 29.91
CA ASN A 19 15.94 3.24 28.45
C ASN A 19 16.57 1.96 27.88
N LYS A 20 17.67 1.47 28.48
CA LYS A 20 18.24 0.16 28.14
C LYS A 20 17.23 -0.96 28.37
N LYS A 21 16.53 -0.96 29.51
CA LYS A 21 15.50 -1.95 29.84
C LYS A 21 14.38 -1.93 28.80
N ILE A 22 13.91 -0.75 28.38
CA ILE A 22 12.90 -0.60 27.33
C ILE A 22 13.39 -1.20 26.00
N VAL A 23 14.61 -0.86 25.57
CA VAL A 23 15.21 -1.43 24.35
C VAL A 23 15.29 -2.96 24.41
N LEU A 24 15.68 -3.52 25.56
CA LEU A 24 15.73 -4.97 25.76
C LEU A 24 14.33 -5.60 25.70
N LEU A 25 13.34 -5.01 26.36
CA LEU A 25 11.94 -5.47 26.33
C LEU A 25 11.37 -5.44 24.91
N ILE A 26 11.62 -4.38 24.14
CA ILE A 26 11.20 -4.30 22.74
C ILE A 26 11.81 -5.45 21.92
N LYS A 27 13.11 -5.72 22.10
CA LYS A 27 13.83 -6.80 21.40
C LYS A 27 13.36 -8.22 21.76
N GLN A 28 12.64 -8.41 22.87
CA GLN A 28 12.02 -9.70 23.21
C GLN A 28 10.82 -10.04 22.30
N HIS A 29 10.28 -9.05 21.57
CA HIS A 29 9.21 -9.25 20.62
C HIS A 29 9.74 -9.44 19.18
N ARG A 30 8.93 -10.05 18.30
CA ARG A 30 9.24 -10.23 16.87
C ARG A 30 9.10 -8.92 16.08
N VAL A 31 9.87 -7.90 16.46
CA VAL A 31 9.90 -6.57 15.85
C VAL A 31 11.33 -6.14 15.52
N GLN A 32 11.49 -5.32 14.48
CA GLN A 32 12.78 -4.75 14.08
C GLN A 32 12.93 -3.36 14.70
N LEU A 33 13.90 -3.19 15.59
CA LEU A 33 14.21 -1.89 16.20
C LEU A 33 15.03 -1.01 15.26
N LEU A 34 14.46 0.10 14.78
CA LEU A 34 15.07 1.03 13.83
C LEU A 34 15.93 2.11 14.49
N SER A 35 15.53 2.60 15.66
CA SER A 35 16.24 3.65 16.41
C SER A 35 16.31 3.32 17.91
N GLY A 36 17.11 4.08 18.66
CA GLY A 36 17.26 3.95 20.10
C GLY A 36 18.38 3.03 20.56
N GLN A 37 19.13 2.40 19.64
CA GLN A 37 20.31 1.61 19.99
C GLN A 37 21.46 2.49 20.51
N GLN A 38 21.56 3.71 19.99
CA GLN A 38 22.47 4.76 20.43
C GLN A 38 22.24 5.17 21.88
N ILE A 39 20.99 5.09 22.35
CA ILE A 39 20.62 5.37 23.74
C ILE A 39 21.19 4.28 24.67
N ALA A 40 21.28 3.04 24.20
CA ALA A 40 21.83 1.93 24.97
C ALA A 40 23.36 1.76 24.83
N ASN A 41 23.99 2.31 23.78
CA ASN A 41 25.40 2.08 23.44
C ASN A 41 26.18 3.38 23.22
N LYS A 42 27.04 3.73 24.19
CA LYS A 42 27.90 4.93 24.14
C LYS A 42 28.78 5.02 22.88
N ARG A 43 29.22 3.90 22.30
CA ARG A 43 30.06 3.91 21.08
C ARG A 43 29.30 4.38 19.84
N LEU A 44 28.00 4.14 19.77
CA LEU A 44 27.16 4.64 18.68
C LEU A 44 26.90 6.14 18.83
N LEU A 45 26.78 6.62 20.06
CA LEU A 45 26.59 8.03 20.38
C LEU A 45 27.80 8.89 19.95
N GLU A 46 29.02 8.36 20.07
CA GLU A 46 30.24 9.03 19.59
C GLU A 46 30.31 9.11 18.04
N LYS A 47 29.72 8.13 17.32
CA LYS A 47 29.63 8.22 15.85
C LYS A 47 28.65 9.30 15.40
N ASP A 48 27.57 9.50 16.15
CA ASP A 48 26.58 10.54 15.83
C ASP A 48 27.14 11.96 15.98
N LYS A 49 28.16 12.18 16.84
CA LYS A 49 28.85 13.47 16.96
C LYS A 49 29.58 13.91 15.67
N LEU A 50 29.83 12.98 14.75
CA LEU A 50 30.50 13.26 13.47
C LEU A 50 29.52 13.69 12.37
N LEU A 51 28.20 13.63 12.62
CA LEU A 51 27.17 13.98 11.65
C LEU A 51 26.70 15.43 11.83
N THR A 52 26.31 16.08 10.73
CA THR A 52 25.68 17.40 10.78
C THR A 52 24.23 17.29 11.26
N SER A 53 23.69 18.38 11.82
CA SER A 53 22.28 18.43 12.25
C SER A 53 21.30 18.08 11.12
N GLN A 54 21.61 18.47 9.87
CA GLN A 54 20.80 18.15 8.70
C GLN A 54 20.82 16.64 8.37
N GLN A 55 21.97 15.99 8.50
CA GLN A 55 22.10 14.54 8.28
C GLN A 55 21.36 13.75 9.35
N ILE A 56 21.47 14.16 10.62
CA ILE A 56 20.72 13.55 11.72
C ILE A 56 19.22 13.70 11.49
N PHE A 57 18.76 14.92 11.17
CA PHE A 57 17.36 15.19 10.89
C PHE A 57 16.81 14.31 9.75
N ALA A 58 17.49 14.27 8.61
CA ALA A 58 17.07 13.46 7.46
C ALA A 58 17.06 11.95 7.79
N ARG A 59 18.03 11.48 8.60
CA ARG A 59 18.07 10.10 9.08
C ARG A 59 16.87 9.79 9.97
N GLU A 60 16.61 10.59 11.00
CA GLU A 60 15.53 10.31 11.95
C GLU A 60 14.16 10.38 11.26
N GLN A 61 13.92 11.36 10.38
CA GLN A 61 12.68 11.41 9.57
C GLN A 61 12.50 10.13 8.77
N LYS A 62 13.52 9.70 8.04
CA LYS A 62 13.48 8.46 7.25
C LYS A 62 13.18 7.23 8.13
N LEU A 63 13.82 7.12 9.30
CA LEU A 63 13.57 6.01 10.22
C LEU A 63 12.14 6.03 10.79
N ILE A 64 11.60 7.21 11.09
CA ILE A 64 10.21 7.37 11.52
C ILE A 64 9.27 6.96 10.37
N GLU A 65 9.48 7.46 9.16
CA GLU A 65 8.70 7.11 7.96
C GLU A 65 8.72 5.61 7.66
N GLU A 66 9.85 4.92 7.89
CA GLU A 66 9.97 3.48 7.70
C GLU A 66 9.40 2.64 8.85
N SER A 67 9.19 3.22 10.03
CA SER A 67 8.64 2.49 11.20
C SER A 67 7.15 2.18 11.04
N ASP A 68 6.66 1.12 11.69
CA ASP A 68 5.22 0.85 11.76
C ASP A 68 4.56 1.60 12.93
N PHE A 69 5.31 1.86 14.00
CA PHE A 69 4.87 2.55 15.21
C PHE A 69 6.07 3.05 16.03
N LEU A 70 5.80 3.94 16.99
CA LEU A 70 6.80 4.48 17.91
C LEU A 70 6.55 4.01 19.34
N ILE A 71 7.64 3.82 20.08
CA ILE A 71 7.63 3.76 21.54
C ILE A 71 8.54 4.88 22.04
N VAL A 72 8.09 5.63 23.02
CA VAL A 72 8.78 6.82 23.52
C VAL A 72 8.88 6.73 25.03
N GLU A 73 10.07 6.95 25.58
CA GLU A 73 10.20 7.29 27.00
C GLU A 73 10.03 8.81 27.13
N GLY A 74 8.89 9.21 27.72
CA GLY A 74 8.43 10.59 27.78
C GLY A 74 8.40 11.17 29.20
N SER A 75 9.11 10.59 30.16
CA SER A 75 9.10 11.06 31.55
C SER A 75 9.72 12.44 31.74
N ARG A 76 10.55 12.89 30.78
CA ARG A 76 11.19 14.21 30.80
C ARG A 76 10.89 14.95 29.49
N PRO A 77 10.51 16.24 29.55
CA PRO A 77 10.34 17.06 28.35
C PRO A 77 11.61 17.13 27.51
N SER A 78 11.46 16.93 26.19
CA SER A 78 12.55 17.05 25.23
C SER A 78 12.00 17.58 23.90
N LEU A 79 12.61 18.64 23.37
CA LEU A 79 12.22 19.24 22.09
C LEU A 79 12.40 18.25 20.92
N GLY A 80 13.49 17.48 20.93
CA GLY A 80 13.76 16.47 19.91
C GLY A 80 12.70 15.37 19.93
N VAL A 81 12.46 14.79 21.10
CA VAL A 81 11.44 13.75 21.28
C VAL A 81 10.05 14.27 20.93
N GLY A 82 9.71 15.51 21.34
CA GLY A 82 8.45 16.14 20.99
C GLY A 82 8.26 16.31 19.48
N SER A 83 9.32 16.72 18.76
CA SER A 83 9.33 16.84 17.30
C SER A 83 9.11 15.48 16.62
N GLU A 84 9.77 14.43 17.12
CA GLU A 84 9.63 13.06 16.62
C GLU A 84 8.21 12.52 16.83
N ILE A 85 7.60 12.74 18.01
CA ILE A 85 6.21 12.38 18.28
C ILE A 85 5.27 13.11 17.30
N ALA A 86 5.39 14.43 17.18
CA ALA A 86 4.53 15.22 16.31
C ALA A 86 4.63 14.79 14.84
N HIS A 87 5.84 14.52 14.36
CA HIS A 87 6.07 14.02 13.01
C HIS A 87 5.42 12.65 12.78
N ALA A 88 5.55 11.73 13.73
CA ALA A 88 4.93 10.40 13.63
C ALA A 88 3.39 10.46 13.63
N LEU A 89 2.79 11.30 14.49
CA LEU A 89 1.34 11.49 14.53
C LEU A 89 0.81 12.08 13.21
N ASN A 90 1.52 13.03 12.61
CA ASN A 90 1.18 13.58 11.28
C ASN A 90 1.23 12.52 10.16
N LEU A 91 1.98 11.44 10.35
CA LEU A 91 2.01 10.29 9.46
C LEU A 91 0.96 9.22 9.84
N ASN A 92 0.05 9.52 10.78
CA ASN A 92 -0.93 8.61 11.36
C ASN A 92 -0.31 7.32 11.92
N LYS A 93 0.91 7.39 12.44
CA LYS A 93 1.57 6.25 13.09
C LYS A 93 1.13 6.14 14.54
N PRO A 94 0.86 4.93 15.06
CA PRO A 94 0.65 4.70 16.48
C PRO A 94 1.91 5.08 17.29
N VAL A 95 1.73 5.86 18.36
CA VAL A 95 2.81 6.30 19.25
C VAL A 95 2.46 5.94 20.68
N LEU A 96 3.25 5.09 21.32
CA LEU A 96 3.16 4.84 22.77
C LEU A 96 4.13 5.77 23.50
N VAL A 97 3.61 6.64 24.36
CA VAL A 97 4.41 7.46 25.28
C VAL A 97 4.35 6.83 26.67
N LEU A 98 5.50 6.38 27.15
CA LEU A 98 5.70 5.79 28.46
C LEU A 98 6.17 6.88 29.43
N VAL A 99 5.44 7.06 30.53
CA VAL A 99 5.76 8.03 31.58
C VAL A 99 5.92 7.29 32.89
N SER A 100 7.09 7.42 33.53
CA SER A 100 7.30 6.89 34.86
C SER A 100 6.45 7.69 35.84
N THR A 101 5.74 7.00 36.73
CA THR A 101 4.92 7.65 37.77
C THR A 101 5.73 8.57 38.68
N LYS A 102 7.08 8.41 38.73
CA LYS A 102 7.98 9.32 39.44
C LYS A 102 8.05 10.73 38.83
N TYR A 103 7.55 10.91 37.61
CA TYR A 103 7.64 12.14 36.84
C TYR A 103 6.30 12.55 36.20
N GLU A 104 5.17 12.06 36.72
CA GLU A 104 3.85 12.31 36.11
C GLU A 104 3.51 13.81 35.97
N ASP A 105 3.88 14.62 36.97
CA ASP A 105 3.67 16.08 36.96
C ASP A 105 4.57 16.84 35.97
N LYS A 106 5.50 16.14 35.31
CA LYS A 106 6.48 16.74 34.40
C LYS A 106 6.21 16.46 32.93
N ILE A 107 5.09 15.80 32.60
CA ILE A 107 4.70 15.60 31.21
C ILE A 107 4.35 16.93 30.53
N SER A 108 4.75 17.06 29.26
CA SER A 108 4.36 18.20 28.43
C SER A 108 2.83 18.25 28.21
N PRO A 109 2.17 19.39 28.44
CA PRO A 109 0.75 19.59 28.13
C PRO A 109 0.40 19.31 26.66
N MET A 110 1.37 19.52 25.74
CA MET A 110 1.20 19.21 24.31
C MET A 110 1.08 17.71 24.02
N ILE A 111 1.52 16.85 24.94
CA ILE A 111 1.36 15.39 24.83
C ILE A 111 0.13 14.94 25.61
N SER A 112 -0.04 15.38 26.85
CA SER A 112 -1.18 14.96 27.69
C SER A 112 -2.53 15.48 27.19
N GLY A 113 -2.56 16.65 26.55
CA GLY A 113 -3.76 17.23 25.95
C GLY A 113 -3.97 16.91 24.46
N ASN A 114 -3.16 16.04 23.86
CA ASN A 114 -3.25 15.74 22.43
C ASN A 114 -4.42 14.77 22.13
N PRO A 115 -5.39 15.15 21.27
CA PRO A 115 -6.60 14.35 21.04
C PRO A 115 -6.43 13.24 19.99
N SER A 116 -5.20 12.97 19.53
CA SER A 116 -4.98 11.99 18.46
C SER A 116 -5.32 10.56 18.91
N ASP A 117 -6.18 9.89 18.15
CA ASP A 117 -6.55 8.48 18.37
C ASP A 117 -5.37 7.49 18.26
N THR A 118 -4.25 7.93 17.67
CA THR A 118 -3.04 7.12 17.52
C THR A 118 -2.00 7.39 18.60
N LEU A 119 -2.26 8.30 19.55
CA LEU A 119 -1.39 8.56 20.69
C LEU A 119 -1.86 7.77 21.91
N PHE A 120 -0.98 6.92 22.44
CA PHE A 120 -1.22 6.09 23.60
C PHE A 120 -0.34 6.58 24.75
N LEU A 121 -0.93 7.33 25.67
CA LEU A 121 -0.23 7.74 26.88
C LEU A 121 -0.38 6.66 27.96
N GLN A 122 0.74 6.15 28.48
CA GLN A 122 0.74 5.11 29.50
C GLN A 122 1.73 5.44 30.62
N TYR A 123 1.21 5.43 31.84
CA TYR A 123 2.03 5.56 33.04
C TYR A 123 2.56 4.19 33.47
N TYR A 124 3.82 4.14 33.91
CA TYR A 124 4.49 2.89 34.30
C TYR A 124 5.25 2.99 35.62
N GLN A 125 5.33 1.84 36.27
CA GLN A 125 6.28 1.49 37.33
C GLN A 125 7.20 0.38 36.82
N GLU A 126 8.30 0.10 37.52
CA GLU A 126 9.32 -0.82 37.01
C GLU A 126 8.83 -2.27 36.78
N ASP A 127 7.86 -2.69 37.58
CA ASP A 127 7.24 -4.01 37.58
C ASP A 127 6.21 -4.16 36.44
N ASN A 128 5.54 -3.07 36.06
CA ASN A 128 4.48 -3.10 35.05
C ASN A 128 4.92 -2.66 33.64
N LEU A 129 6.11 -2.04 33.49
CA LEU A 129 6.66 -1.54 32.22
C LEU A 129 6.65 -2.61 31.10
N LYS A 130 6.98 -3.86 31.44
CA LYS A 130 6.97 -4.98 30.50
C LYS A 130 5.58 -5.22 29.90
N TYR A 131 4.53 -5.14 30.71
CA TYR A 131 3.16 -5.36 30.25
C TYR A 131 2.70 -4.21 29.35
N LYS A 132 3.01 -2.96 29.70
CA LYS A 132 2.68 -1.78 28.87
C LYS A 132 3.24 -1.90 27.45
N ILE A 133 4.52 -2.26 27.33
CA ILE A 133 5.18 -2.47 26.03
C ILE A 133 4.57 -3.69 25.32
N SER A 134 4.43 -4.82 26.02
CA SER A 134 3.92 -6.05 25.42
C SER A 134 2.49 -5.90 24.91
N ASP A 135 1.62 -5.22 25.66
CA ASP A 135 0.21 -5.09 25.32
C ASP A 135 0.02 -4.12 24.17
N PHE A 136 0.80 -3.03 24.14
CA PHE A 136 0.83 -2.14 22.97
C PHE A 136 1.32 -2.87 21.73
N ILE A 137 2.44 -3.61 21.79
CA ILE A 137 2.95 -4.37 20.63
C ILE A 137 1.94 -5.45 20.19
N LYS A 138 1.25 -6.12 21.12
CA LYS A 138 0.17 -7.07 20.79
C LYS A 138 -1.00 -6.36 20.12
N TYR A 139 -1.40 -5.19 20.62
CA TYR A 139 -2.44 -4.36 20.03
C TYR A 139 -2.07 -3.95 18.60
N ILE A 140 -0.86 -3.42 18.37
CA ILE A 140 -0.39 -3.08 17.02
C ILE A 140 -0.34 -4.32 16.11
N ASN A 141 0.14 -5.46 16.60
CA ASN A 141 0.08 -6.71 15.85
C ASN A 141 -1.38 -7.09 15.49
N SER A 142 -2.32 -6.91 16.41
CA SER A 142 -3.73 -7.20 16.16
C SER A 142 -4.33 -6.25 15.12
N LEU A 143 -3.99 -4.95 15.16
CA LEU A 143 -4.38 -3.98 14.14
C LEU A 143 -3.80 -4.34 12.78
N ALA A 144 -2.52 -4.71 12.71
CA ALA A 144 -1.88 -5.13 11.48
C ALA A 144 -2.51 -6.41 10.90
N LYS A 145 -2.91 -7.36 11.75
CA LYS A 145 -3.67 -8.56 11.33
C LYS A 145 -5.08 -8.22 10.87
N ARG A 146 -5.71 -7.22 11.49
CA ARG A 146 -7.03 -6.71 11.13
C ARG A 146 -6.98 -5.72 9.98
N LYS A 147 -5.82 -5.32 9.46
CA LYS A 147 -5.74 -4.38 8.33
C LYS A 147 -6.28 -5.03 7.07
N GLY A 148 -7.15 -4.30 6.39
CA GLY A 148 -7.85 -4.70 5.19
C GLY A 148 -6.92 -5.11 4.07
N LYS A 149 -7.48 -5.82 3.09
CA LYS A 149 -6.73 -6.32 1.93
C LYS A 149 -7.23 -5.67 0.66
N LEU A 150 -6.33 -5.08 -0.11
CA LEU A 150 -6.58 -4.68 -1.49
C LEU A 150 -6.11 -5.79 -2.42
N ILE A 151 -7.05 -6.42 -3.11
CA ILE A 151 -6.80 -7.49 -4.09
C ILE A 151 -7.21 -6.96 -5.45
N VAL A 152 -6.28 -6.96 -6.40
CA VAL A 152 -6.52 -6.51 -7.77
C VAL A 152 -6.74 -7.72 -8.66
N ILE A 153 -7.82 -7.71 -9.45
CA ILE A 153 -8.02 -8.62 -10.58
C ILE A 153 -7.63 -7.88 -11.86
N ASP A 154 -6.60 -8.38 -12.55
CA ASP A 154 -6.05 -7.74 -13.73
C ASP A 154 -5.82 -8.71 -14.89
N GLY A 155 -5.54 -8.16 -16.08
CA GLY A 155 -5.19 -8.91 -17.27
C GLY A 155 -5.74 -8.33 -18.57
N GLY A 156 -5.47 -9.04 -19.67
CA GLY A 156 -5.84 -8.63 -21.03
C GLY A 156 -7.35 -8.58 -21.28
N ASP A 157 -7.75 -8.01 -22.39
CA ASP A 157 -9.16 -7.96 -22.77
C ASP A 157 -9.68 -9.34 -23.14
N GLY A 158 -10.86 -9.69 -22.60
CA GLY A 158 -11.43 -11.03 -22.75
C GLY A 158 -11.09 -12.00 -21.62
N SER A 159 -10.22 -11.64 -20.66
CA SER A 159 -9.79 -12.57 -19.60
C SER A 159 -10.79 -12.86 -18.47
N GLY A 160 -11.99 -12.27 -18.50
CA GLY A 160 -13.03 -12.52 -17.48
C GLY A 160 -12.84 -11.77 -16.15
N LYS A 161 -12.04 -10.69 -16.12
CA LYS A 161 -11.76 -9.89 -14.91
C LYS A 161 -13.00 -9.50 -14.11
N SER A 162 -13.96 -8.84 -14.75
CA SER A 162 -15.17 -8.36 -14.08
C SER A 162 -15.98 -9.50 -13.48
N THR A 163 -16.09 -10.63 -14.21
CA THR A 163 -16.76 -11.85 -13.72
C THR A 163 -16.08 -12.39 -12.48
N GLN A 164 -14.76 -12.59 -12.52
CA GLN A 164 -14.02 -13.15 -11.40
C GLN A 164 -13.97 -12.19 -10.19
N ALA A 165 -13.88 -10.88 -10.44
CA ALA A 165 -13.95 -9.87 -9.39
C ALA A 165 -15.31 -9.89 -8.68
N GLN A 166 -16.42 -9.97 -9.43
CA GLN A 166 -17.77 -10.02 -8.87
C GLN A 166 -18.00 -11.32 -8.07
N LEU A 167 -17.62 -12.47 -8.63
CA LEU A 167 -17.70 -13.75 -7.91
C LEU A 167 -16.90 -13.72 -6.60
N LEU A 168 -15.73 -13.09 -6.61
CA LEU A 168 -14.92 -12.93 -5.41
C LEU A 168 -15.57 -12.01 -4.38
N VAL A 169 -16.19 -10.92 -4.81
CA VAL A 169 -16.99 -10.06 -3.93
C VAL A 169 -18.13 -10.86 -3.30
N ASP A 170 -18.84 -11.65 -4.09
CA ASP A 170 -19.98 -12.44 -3.60
C ASP A 170 -19.54 -13.56 -2.64
N TYR A 171 -18.41 -14.22 -2.93
CA TYR A 171 -17.77 -15.16 -2.01
C TYR A 171 -17.43 -14.49 -0.67
N LEU A 172 -16.80 -13.31 -0.68
CA LEU A 172 -16.43 -12.61 0.55
C LEU A 172 -17.67 -12.16 1.35
N LYS A 173 -18.71 -11.66 0.67
CA LYS A 173 -20.01 -11.34 1.30
C LYS A 173 -20.65 -12.56 1.94
N LYS A 174 -20.69 -13.70 1.24
CA LYS A 174 -21.24 -14.96 1.75
C LYS A 174 -20.51 -15.44 3.01
N ASN A 175 -19.21 -15.20 3.08
CA ASN A 175 -18.38 -15.51 4.25
C ASN A 175 -18.36 -14.40 5.32
N LYS A 176 -19.25 -13.40 5.23
CA LYS A 176 -19.37 -12.27 6.18
C LYS A 176 -18.08 -11.46 6.33
N ILE A 177 -17.24 -11.42 5.30
CA ILE A 177 -16.05 -10.57 5.25
C ILE A 177 -16.47 -9.23 4.63
N PRO A 178 -16.30 -8.09 5.33
CA PRO A 178 -16.62 -6.78 4.78
C PRO A 178 -15.83 -6.56 3.50
N VAL A 179 -16.52 -6.32 2.38
CA VAL A 179 -15.89 -6.20 1.07
C VAL A 179 -16.49 -5.04 0.27
N LYS A 180 -15.64 -4.35 -0.48
CA LYS A 180 -15.99 -3.30 -1.43
C LYS A 180 -15.45 -3.65 -2.81
N TYR A 181 -16.28 -3.46 -3.83
CA TYR A 181 -15.87 -3.55 -5.23
C TYR A 181 -15.50 -2.16 -5.73
N VAL A 182 -14.38 -2.05 -6.44
CA VAL A 182 -14.00 -0.85 -7.18
C VAL A 182 -13.62 -1.25 -8.61
N ASP A 183 -13.98 -0.44 -9.59
CA ASP A 183 -13.72 -0.69 -11.00
C ASP A 183 -13.03 0.54 -11.59
N PHE A 184 -11.86 0.32 -12.19
CA PHE A 184 -11.08 1.39 -12.79
C PHE A 184 -10.93 1.17 -14.29
N PRO A 185 -11.07 2.24 -15.11
CA PRO A 185 -11.42 3.61 -14.73
C PRO A 185 -12.88 3.80 -14.28
N GLN A 186 -13.13 4.79 -13.43
CA GLN A 186 -14.49 5.14 -12.96
C GLN A 186 -15.23 6.02 -13.99
N TYR A 187 -15.46 5.46 -15.18
CA TYR A 187 -15.96 6.16 -16.37
C TYR A 187 -17.22 7.02 -16.15
N TYR A 188 -18.09 6.64 -15.22
CA TYR A 188 -19.37 7.30 -14.98
C TYR A 188 -19.37 8.20 -13.74
N HIS A 189 -18.44 7.98 -12.82
CA HIS A 189 -18.49 8.52 -11.46
C HIS A 189 -17.42 9.56 -11.16
N SER A 190 -16.35 9.64 -11.94
CA SER A 190 -15.30 10.65 -11.73
C SER A 190 -15.08 11.52 -12.97
N PHE A 191 -14.64 12.76 -12.72
CA PHE A 191 -14.23 13.67 -13.80
C PHE A 191 -13.09 13.07 -14.63
N HIS A 192 -12.07 12.51 -13.96
CA HIS A 192 -10.91 11.93 -14.61
C HIS A 192 -11.23 10.62 -15.35
N GLY A 193 -12.13 9.79 -14.83
CA GLY A 193 -12.64 8.60 -15.49
C GLY A 193 -13.40 8.96 -16.78
N LYS A 194 -14.20 10.04 -16.77
CA LYS A 194 -14.81 10.59 -18.00
C LYS A 194 -13.76 11.08 -19.00
N THR A 195 -12.67 11.69 -18.53
CA THR A 195 -11.54 12.09 -19.38
C THR A 195 -10.84 10.87 -19.98
N VAL A 196 -10.65 9.80 -19.22
CA VAL A 196 -10.13 8.54 -19.76
C VAL A 196 -11.09 7.95 -20.80
N ALA A 197 -12.41 8.05 -20.59
CA ALA A 197 -13.38 7.60 -21.60
C ALA A 197 -13.25 8.39 -22.91
N LYS A 198 -13.02 9.71 -22.85
CA LYS A 198 -12.74 10.55 -24.02
C LYS A 198 -11.48 10.11 -24.75
N PHE A 199 -10.40 9.87 -24.00
CA PHE A 199 -9.15 9.34 -24.54
C PHE A 199 -9.38 8.01 -25.27
N LEU A 200 -10.07 7.05 -24.65
CA LEU A 200 -10.33 5.73 -25.25
C LEU A 200 -11.25 5.78 -26.49
N ARG A 201 -12.02 6.86 -26.67
CA ARG A 201 -12.80 7.14 -27.89
C ARG A 201 -11.99 7.82 -29.00
N GLY A 202 -10.71 8.12 -28.76
CA GLY A 202 -9.83 8.82 -29.70
C GLY A 202 -10.00 10.34 -29.74
N GLU A 203 -10.74 10.95 -28.80
CA GLU A 203 -10.99 12.41 -28.79
C GLU A 203 -9.73 13.25 -28.55
N PHE A 204 -8.63 12.63 -28.12
CA PHE A 204 -7.34 13.28 -27.88
C PHE A 204 -6.22 12.77 -28.81
N GLY A 205 -6.57 12.05 -29.87
CA GLY A 205 -5.63 11.37 -30.76
C GLY A 205 -5.65 9.85 -30.61
N ASN A 206 -4.92 9.18 -31.50
CA ASN A 206 -4.75 7.73 -31.50
C ASN A 206 -3.88 7.25 -30.34
N ILE A 207 -3.86 5.92 -30.13
CA ILE A 207 -3.15 5.32 -28.99
C ILE A 207 -1.65 5.63 -28.97
N ASP A 208 -1.04 5.77 -30.15
CA ASP A 208 0.39 6.05 -30.33
C ASP A 208 0.72 7.55 -30.41
N GLU A 209 -0.30 8.41 -30.57
CA GLU A 209 -0.14 9.86 -30.65
C GLU A 209 -0.14 10.52 -29.27
N VAL A 210 -0.72 9.85 -28.27
CA VAL A 210 -0.79 10.36 -26.90
C VAL A 210 0.31 9.76 -26.04
N SER A 211 1.18 10.62 -25.52
CA SER A 211 2.26 10.24 -24.61
C SER A 211 1.77 9.33 -23.47
N PRO A 212 2.44 8.19 -23.21
CA PRO A 212 2.10 7.29 -22.10
C PRO A 212 2.10 8.00 -20.73
N TYR A 213 2.97 8.99 -20.55
CA TYR A 213 3.03 9.83 -19.35
C TYR A 213 1.75 10.65 -19.18
N LEU A 214 1.31 11.34 -20.25
CA LEU A 214 0.11 12.18 -20.21
C LEU A 214 -1.16 11.36 -20.03
N ALA A 215 -1.28 10.23 -20.74
CA ALA A 215 -2.40 9.32 -20.56
C ALA A 215 -2.48 8.81 -19.12
N SER A 216 -1.34 8.44 -18.53
CA SER A 216 -1.25 7.93 -17.15
C SER A 216 -1.72 8.92 -16.09
N LEU A 217 -1.55 10.23 -16.30
CA LEU A 217 -2.04 11.24 -15.37
C LEU A 217 -3.56 11.15 -15.17
N ALA A 218 -4.32 10.96 -16.25
CA ALA A 218 -5.78 10.83 -16.15
C ALA A 218 -6.20 9.58 -15.36
N TYR A 219 -5.55 8.44 -15.60
CA TYR A 219 -5.79 7.22 -14.84
C TYR A 219 -5.40 7.37 -13.36
N ALA A 220 -4.26 8.02 -13.08
CA ALA A 220 -3.75 8.21 -11.72
C ALA A 220 -4.67 9.12 -10.89
N LEU A 221 -5.17 10.20 -11.49
CA LEU A 221 -6.09 11.13 -10.84
C LEU A 221 -7.48 10.51 -10.60
N ASP A 222 -7.94 9.65 -11.51
CA ASP A 222 -9.16 8.86 -11.31
C ASP A 222 -9.06 7.95 -10.07
N ARG A 223 -7.95 7.21 -9.93
CA ARG A 223 -7.69 6.41 -8.72
C ARG A 223 -7.57 7.25 -7.46
N ALA A 224 -6.87 8.39 -7.54
CA ALA A 224 -6.68 9.29 -6.41
C ALA A 224 -8.01 9.84 -5.87
N THR A 225 -9.03 9.99 -6.71
CA THR A 225 -10.35 10.53 -6.33
C THR A 225 -11.02 9.73 -5.21
N ILE A 226 -10.84 8.41 -5.17
CA ILE A 226 -11.44 7.54 -4.14
C ILE A 226 -10.44 7.02 -3.10
N LYS A 227 -9.22 7.57 -3.09
CA LYS A 227 -8.16 7.17 -2.14
C LYS A 227 -8.64 7.18 -0.69
N ARG A 228 -9.27 8.27 -0.25
CA ARG A 228 -9.68 8.44 1.16
C ARG A 228 -10.65 7.35 1.58
N GLU A 229 -11.63 7.07 0.72
CA GLU A 229 -12.62 6.01 0.93
C GLU A 229 -11.98 4.62 0.98
N MET A 230 -11.01 4.35 0.10
CA MET A 230 -10.27 3.08 0.13
C MET A 230 -9.44 2.94 1.41
N ASP A 231 -8.72 3.99 1.82
CA ASP A 231 -7.90 3.98 3.03
C ASP A 231 -8.74 3.78 4.30
N GLU A 232 -9.88 4.48 4.41
CA GLU A 232 -10.82 4.32 5.53
C GLU A 232 -11.34 2.88 5.60
N PHE A 233 -11.74 2.30 4.47
CA PHE A 233 -12.28 0.94 4.42
C PHE A 233 -11.22 -0.12 4.77
N LEU A 234 -10.01 0.03 4.23
CA LEU A 234 -8.88 -0.85 4.54
C LEU A 234 -8.44 -0.73 6.00
N THR A 235 -8.45 0.47 6.57
CA THR A 235 -8.07 0.70 7.98
C THR A 235 -9.03 0.01 8.94
N ARG A 236 -10.32 -0.08 8.59
CA ARG A 236 -11.34 -0.83 9.35
C ARG A 236 -11.29 -2.35 9.13
N GLY A 237 -10.37 -2.84 8.31
CA GLY A 237 -10.20 -4.26 8.04
C GLY A 237 -11.01 -4.82 6.88
N GLY A 238 -11.63 -3.96 6.07
CA GLY A 238 -12.38 -4.38 4.90
C GLY A 238 -11.49 -4.83 3.74
N TYR A 239 -12.03 -5.69 2.90
CA TYR A 239 -11.40 -6.16 1.67
C TYR A 239 -11.84 -5.28 0.48
N ILE A 240 -10.91 -4.78 -0.30
CA ILE A 240 -11.22 -4.11 -1.57
C ILE A 240 -10.85 -5.06 -2.70
N ILE A 241 -11.83 -5.39 -3.54
CA ILE A 241 -11.61 -6.11 -4.81
C ILE A 241 -11.64 -5.07 -5.91
N ALA A 242 -10.49 -4.84 -6.54
CA ALA A 242 -10.35 -3.89 -7.63
C ALA A 242 -10.32 -4.62 -8.98
N ASN A 243 -11.28 -4.35 -9.86
CA ASN A 243 -11.17 -4.69 -11.26
C ASN A 243 -10.29 -3.62 -11.92
N ARG A 244 -9.06 -4.00 -12.29
CA ARG A 244 -7.97 -3.10 -12.69
C ARG A 244 -7.51 -2.15 -11.58
N TYR A 245 -6.27 -1.69 -11.67
CA TYR A 245 -5.68 -0.72 -10.74
C TYR A 245 -4.48 0.00 -11.37
N ALA A 246 -3.56 0.56 -10.58
CA ALA A 246 -2.29 1.10 -11.10
C ALA A 246 -1.47 0.05 -11.88
N THR A 247 -1.66 -1.23 -11.58
CA THR A 247 -1.09 -2.39 -12.28
C THR A 247 -1.47 -2.43 -13.76
N SER A 248 -2.67 -1.99 -14.12
CA SER A 248 -3.11 -1.93 -15.50
C SER A 248 -2.41 -0.82 -16.26
N SER A 249 -2.13 0.32 -15.60
CA SER A 249 -1.31 1.39 -16.18
C SER A 249 0.13 0.91 -16.39
N MET A 250 0.70 0.18 -15.43
CA MET A 250 2.03 -0.42 -15.57
C MET A 250 2.09 -1.33 -16.80
N ALA A 251 1.07 -2.18 -17.02
CA ALA A 251 1.08 -3.08 -18.15
C ALA A 251 0.83 -2.37 -19.48
N HIS A 252 -0.27 -1.62 -19.59
CA HIS A 252 -0.68 -1.04 -20.87
C HIS A 252 0.15 0.17 -21.27
N GLN A 253 0.55 1.05 -20.35
CA GLN A 253 1.30 2.25 -20.72
C GLN A 253 2.79 1.95 -20.91
N ALA A 254 3.35 1.01 -20.14
CA ALA A 254 4.74 0.59 -20.37
C ALA A 254 4.90 -0.24 -21.65
N ALA A 255 3.86 -0.97 -22.08
CA ALA A 255 3.85 -1.72 -23.34
C ALA A 255 4.00 -0.85 -24.61
N LYS A 256 3.85 0.48 -24.49
CA LYS A 256 4.03 1.43 -25.59
C LYS A 256 5.49 1.80 -25.85
N PHE A 257 6.41 1.44 -24.94
CA PHE A 257 7.83 1.73 -25.10
C PHE A 257 8.55 0.57 -25.78
N THR A 258 9.34 0.86 -26.81
CA THR A 258 10.20 -0.12 -27.48
C THR A 258 11.58 -0.22 -26.84
N ASP A 259 12.05 0.88 -26.22
CA ASP A 259 13.32 0.92 -25.50
C ASP A 259 13.15 0.47 -24.04
N GLU A 260 13.99 -0.48 -23.60
CA GLU A 260 13.90 -1.08 -22.27
C GLU A 260 14.22 -0.08 -21.15
N LYS A 261 15.13 0.86 -21.40
CA LYS A 261 15.53 1.87 -20.41
C LYS A 261 14.40 2.88 -20.23
N GLU A 262 13.81 3.39 -21.31
CA GLU A 262 12.66 4.28 -21.25
C GLU A 262 11.46 3.62 -20.57
N CYS A 263 11.19 2.35 -20.85
CA CYS A 263 10.17 1.56 -20.18
C CYS A 263 10.42 1.49 -18.66
N LYS A 264 11.66 1.22 -18.22
CA LYS A 264 12.03 1.20 -16.80
C LYS A 264 11.90 2.57 -16.14
N ASP A 265 12.31 3.63 -16.82
CA ASP A 265 12.20 5.01 -16.33
C ASP A 265 10.73 5.42 -16.19
N PHE A 266 9.88 5.04 -17.15
CA PHE A 266 8.44 5.23 -17.08
C PHE A 266 7.81 4.47 -15.91
N LEU A 267 8.15 3.19 -15.70
CA LEU A 267 7.63 2.41 -14.57
C LEU A 267 8.04 3.00 -13.21
N LYS A 268 9.26 3.54 -13.11
CA LYS A 268 9.72 4.26 -11.91
C LYS A 268 8.94 5.54 -11.69
N TRP A 269 8.74 6.33 -12.75
CA TRP A 269 7.93 7.55 -12.70
C TRP A 269 6.48 7.26 -12.31
N LEU A 270 5.86 6.23 -12.89
CA LEU A 270 4.49 5.83 -12.59
C LEU A 270 4.36 5.37 -11.12
N TYR A 271 5.35 4.63 -10.61
CA TYR A 271 5.38 4.24 -9.20
C TYR A 271 5.45 5.45 -8.27
N GLU A 272 6.27 6.44 -8.60
CA GLU A 272 6.36 7.70 -7.85
C GLU A 272 5.02 8.43 -7.86
N LEU A 273 4.42 8.61 -9.05
CA LEU A 273 3.13 9.29 -9.20
C LEU A 273 2.02 8.63 -8.36
N GLU A 274 1.80 7.33 -8.55
CA GLU A 274 0.68 6.62 -7.93
C GLU A 274 0.88 6.45 -6.41
N TYR A 275 2.03 5.92 -6.00
CA TYR A 275 2.22 5.43 -4.62
C TYR A 275 2.98 6.40 -3.72
N LYS A 276 3.72 7.37 -4.26
CA LYS A 276 4.47 8.36 -3.46
C LYS A 276 3.81 9.72 -3.44
N ILE A 277 3.38 10.20 -4.61
CA ILE A 277 2.73 11.51 -4.74
C ILE A 277 1.24 11.40 -4.41
N HIS A 278 0.47 10.57 -5.14
CA HIS A 278 -0.96 10.36 -4.86
C HIS A 278 -1.19 9.46 -3.64
N LYS A 279 -0.19 8.66 -3.25
CA LYS A 279 -0.21 7.80 -2.06
C LYS A 279 -1.41 6.82 -2.03
N ILE A 280 -1.90 6.38 -3.19
CA ILE A 280 -3.00 5.40 -3.23
C ILE A 280 -2.58 4.11 -2.49
N PRO A 281 -3.52 3.38 -1.87
CA PRO A 281 -3.18 2.17 -1.14
C PRO A 281 -2.49 1.16 -2.06
N LYS A 282 -1.39 0.58 -1.59
CA LYS A 282 -0.66 -0.44 -2.32
C LYS A 282 -1.39 -1.77 -2.23
N GLU A 283 -1.56 -2.42 -3.37
CA GLU A 283 -2.20 -3.71 -3.46
C GLU A 283 -1.44 -4.80 -2.69
N ASN A 284 -2.19 -5.67 -2.01
CA ASN A 284 -1.64 -6.82 -1.30
C ASN A 284 -1.40 -8.01 -2.23
N MET A 285 -2.21 -8.13 -3.28
CA MET A 285 -2.15 -9.19 -4.26
C MET A 285 -2.68 -8.70 -5.61
N VAL A 286 -2.01 -9.08 -6.68
CA VAL A 286 -2.50 -8.92 -8.05
C VAL A 286 -2.75 -10.30 -8.61
N ILE A 287 -3.99 -10.60 -8.95
CA ILE A 287 -4.38 -11.83 -9.63
C ILE A 287 -4.43 -11.49 -11.12
N TYR A 288 -3.39 -11.91 -11.84
CA TYR A 288 -3.32 -11.75 -13.28
C TYR A 288 -4.02 -12.93 -13.96
N LEU A 289 -5.20 -12.68 -14.49
CA LEU A 289 -5.94 -13.63 -15.31
C LEU A 289 -5.30 -13.71 -16.70
N TYR A 290 -4.46 -14.74 -16.89
CA TYR A 290 -3.73 -14.94 -18.13
C TYR A 290 -4.61 -15.64 -19.16
N VAL A 291 -4.82 -14.95 -20.28
CA VAL A 291 -5.40 -15.49 -21.51
C VAL A 291 -4.49 -15.02 -22.64
N PRO A 292 -3.98 -15.93 -23.49
CA PRO A 292 -3.21 -15.55 -24.68
C PRO A 292 -4.00 -14.57 -25.56
N TYR A 293 -3.32 -13.56 -26.12
CA TYR A 293 -3.97 -12.47 -26.84
C TYR A 293 -4.82 -12.96 -28.03
N GLN A 294 -4.46 -14.08 -28.66
CA GLN A 294 -5.22 -14.67 -29.76
C GLN A 294 -6.62 -15.07 -29.30
N ILE A 295 -6.71 -15.77 -28.18
CA ILE A 295 -8.00 -16.18 -27.58
C ILE A 295 -8.75 -14.95 -27.06
N GLY A 296 -8.04 -14.02 -26.41
CA GLY A 296 -8.64 -12.76 -25.94
C GLY A 296 -9.24 -11.93 -27.08
N LEU A 297 -8.60 -11.91 -28.25
CA LEU A 297 -9.10 -11.23 -29.44
C LEU A 297 -10.43 -11.82 -29.91
N GLU A 298 -10.52 -13.14 -30.02
CA GLU A 298 -11.76 -13.84 -30.39
C GLU A 298 -12.90 -13.55 -29.41
N LEU A 299 -12.62 -13.61 -28.10
CA LEU A 299 -13.61 -13.35 -27.05
C LEU A 299 -14.10 -11.89 -27.02
N THR A 300 -13.33 -10.95 -27.56
CA THR A 300 -13.74 -9.54 -27.64
C THR A 300 -14.54 -9.19 -28.89
N LYS A 301 -14.63 -10.09 -29.90
CA LYS A 301 -15.47 -9.87 -31.09
C LYS A 301 -16.96 -9.97 -30.80
N SER A 302 -17.34 -10.76 -29.79
CA SER A 302 -18.72 -11.03 -29.41
C SER A 302 -19.20 -10.21 -28.20
N LYS A 303 -18.44 -9.19 -27.77
CA LYS A 303 -18.83 -8.35 -26.63
C LYS A 303 -19.79 -7.25 -27.06
N GLU A 304 -20.81 -7.03 -26.24
CA GLU A 304 -21.70 -5.89 -26.38
C GLU A 304 -20.93 -4.56 -26.24
N THR A 305 -21.40 -3.55 -26.96
CA THR A 305 -20.87 -2.20 -26.92
C THR A 305 -20.98 -1.61 -25.51
N ARG A 306 -19.85 -1.19 -24.94
CA ARG A 306 -19.83 -0.54 -23.62
C ARG A 306 -20.44 0.85 -23.74
N SER A 307 -21.32 1.24 -22.82
CA SER A 307 -22.03 2.52 -22.93
C SER A 307 -21.11 3.75 -22.93
N TYR A 308 -19.91 3.67 -22.33
CA TYR A 308 -18.93 4.77 -22.40
C TYR A 308 -18.35 4.98 -23.80
N LEU A 309 -18.50 4.03 -24.73
CA LEU A 309 -17.95 4.10 -26.08
C LEU A 309 -18.88 4.78 -27.10
N LYS A 310 -20.07 5.25 -26.67
CA LYS A 310 -21.03 5.96 -27.54
C LYS A 310 -21.18 5.27 -28.90
N GLU A 311 -21.58 4.00 -28.87
CA GLU A 311 -21.83 3.15 -30.05
C GLU A 311 -20.60 2.64 -30.81
N GLN A 312 -19.37 3.01 -30.42
CA GLN A 312 -18.17 2.37 -30.99
C GLN A 312 -18.00 0.93 -30.49
N PRO A 313 -17.75 -0.05 -31.37
CA PRO A 313 -17.69 -1.47 -31.01
C PRO A 313 -16.51 -1.82 -30.10
N GLN A 314 -15.41 -1.09 -30.21
CA GLN A 314 -14.17 -1.31 -29.46
C GLN A 314 -13.44 0.01 -29.24
N ASP A 315 -12.70 0.11 -28.13
CA ASP A 315 -11.84 1.25 -27.87
C ASP A 315 -10.52 1.21 -28.66
N ILE A 316 -9.79 2.33 -28.67
CA ILE A 316 -8.53 2.45 -29.45
C ILE A 316 -7.44 1.46 -29.03
N ALA A 317 -7.44 0.98 -27.78
CA ALA A 317 -6.47 -0.01 -27.29
C ALA A 317 -6.89 -1.43 -27.65
N GLU A 318 -8.19 -1.71 -27.61
CA GLU A 318 -8.75 -3.02 -27.95
C GLU A 318 -8.61 -3.37 -29.43
N LYS A 319 -8.59 -2.37 -30.31
CA LYS A 319 -8.40 -2.54 -31.77
C LYS A 319 -6.94 -2.78 -32.17
N ASP A 320 -5.99 -2.36 -31.34
CA ASP A 320 -4.57 -2.43 -31.66
C ASP A 320 -3.98 -3.80 -31.28
N LEU A 321 -3.68 -4.60 -32.31
CA LEU A 321 -3.09 -5.92 -32.17
C LEU A 321 -1.68 -5.87 -31.56
N ASN A 322 -0.85 -4.91 -31.97
CA ASN A 322 0.50 -4.77 -31.43
C ASN A 322 0.43 -4.42 -29.94
N HIS A 323 -0.42 -3.46 -29.57
CA HIS A 323 -0.64 -3.09 -28.17
C HIS A 323 -1.10 -4.28 -27.32
N ARG A 324 -1.97 -5.16 -27.82
CA ARG A 324 -2.37 -6.40 -27.13
C ARG A 324 -1.19 -7.34 -26.90
N ILE A 325 -0.38 -7.58 -27.92
CA ILE A 325 0.79 -8.45 -27.85
C ILE A 325 1.80 -7.89 -26.84
N GLN A 326 2.11 -6.59 -26.91
CA GLN A 326 3.07 -5.97 -25.99
C GLN A 326 2.52 -5.89 -24.56
N SER A 327 1.22 -5.63 -24.39
CA SER A 327 0.57 -5.64 -23.08
C SER A 327 0.61 -7.03 -22.43
N GLU A 328 0.40 -8.11 -23.19
CA GLU A 328 0.54 -9.48 -22.68
C GLU A 328 1.98 -9.73 -22.18
N LYS A 329 2.98 -9.40 -23.00
CA LYS A 329 4.40 -9.54 -22.60
C LYS A 329 4.70 -8.77 -21.33
N MET A 330 4.24 -7.51 -21.25
CA MET A 330 4.44 -6.68 -20.07
C MET A 330 3.77 -7.27 -18.82
N TYR A 331 2.54 -7.76 -18.92
CA TYR A 331 1.88 -8.44 -17.80
C TYR A 331 2.67 -9.67 -17.33
N LEU A 332 3.17 -10.51 -18.26
CA LEU A 332 3.98 -11.68 -17.94
C LEU A 332 5.30 -11.28 -17.27
N GLU A 333 5.95 -10.21 -17.70
CA GLU A 333 7.16 -9.68 -17.08
C GLU A 333 6.90 -9.14 -15.67
N LEU A 334 5.84 -8.35 -15.49
CA LEU A 334 5.44 -7.82 -14.19
C LEU A 334 5.10 -8.95 -13.22
N ALA A 335 4.38 -9.98 -13.69
CA ALA A 335 4.03 -11.16 -12.89
C ALA A 335 5.26 -11.99 -12.46
N LYS A 336 6.30 -12.07 -13.30
CA LYS A 336 7.58 -12.72 -12.94
C LYS A 336 8.41 -11.85 -11.99
N LYS A 337 8.38 -10.54 -12.15
CA LYS A 337 9.20 -9.58 -11.40
C LYS A 337 8.73 -9.38 -9.97
N TYR A 338 7.41 -9.35 -9.74
CA TYR A 338 6.84 -8.97 -8.45
C TYR A 338 6.17 -10.15 -7.75
N ARG A 339 6.66 -10.48 -6.54
CA ARG A 339 6.16 -11.62 -5.75
C ARG A 339 4.67 -11.56 -5.41
N HIS A 340 4.09 -10.36 -5.28
CA HIS A 340 2.67 -10.19 -4.97
C HIS A 340 1.75 -10.33 -6.18
N TRP A 341 2.31 -10.51 -7.38
CA TRP A 341 1.58 -10.88 -8.57
C TRP A 341 1.49 -12.40 -8.68
N VAL A 342 0.28 -12.88 -8.91
CA VAL A 342 -0.01 -14.30 -9.10
C VAL A 342 -0.74 -14.47 -10.41
N LYS A 343 -0.09 -15.18 -11.32
CA LYS A 343 -0.66 -15.55 -12.61
C LYS A 343 -1.63 -16.72 -12.40
N VAL A 344 -2.82 -16.63 -12.98
CA VAL A 344 -3.82 -17.71 -13.09
C VAL A 344 -4.02 -17.99 -14.57
N ASP A 345 -3.58 -19.16 -15.02
CA ASP A 345 -3.77 -19.62 -16.40
C ASP A 345 -5.26 -19.91 -16.65
N CYS A 346 -5.94 -19.06 -17.41
CA CYS A 346 -7.39 -19.19 -17.65
C CYS A 346 -7.71 -20.06 -18.88
N VAL A 347 -6.68 -20.62 -19.53
CA VAL A 347 -6.79 -21.43 -20.74
C VAL A 347 -6.11 -22.78 -20.52
N GLU A 348 -6.79 -23.84 -20.92
CA GLU A 348 -6.31 -25.22 -20.90
C GLU A 348 -6.66 -25.87 -22.24
N GLU A 349 -5.72 -26.58 -22.86
CA GLU A 349 -5.91 -27.21 -24.19
C GLU A 349 -6.49 -26.25 -25.27
N ASN A 350 -6.01 -25.01 -25.29
CA ASN A 350 -6.49 -23.92 -26.17
C ASN A 350 -7.97 -23.54 -25.99
N LYS A 351 -8.61 -23.93 -24.89
CA LYS A 351 -9.97 -23.53 -24.54
C LYS A 351 -10.00 -22.77 -23.22
N MET A 352 -10.95 -21.84 -23.10
CA MET A 352 -11.19 -21.18 -21.82
C MET A 352 -11.60 -22.22 -20.79
N ARG A 353 -10.94 -22.19 -19.63
CA ARG A 353 -11.38 -22.91 -18.44
C ARG A 353 -12.76 -22.40 -18.01
N SER A 354 -13.52 -23.24 -17.30
CA SER A 354 -14.80 -22.83 -16.73
C SER A 354 -14.63 -21.69 -15.73
N ILE A 355 -15.61 -20.81 -15.68
CA ILE A 355 -15.63 -19.67 -14.74
C ILE A 355 -15.45 -20.16 -13.31
N GLU A 356 -16.11 -21.26 -12.96
CA GLU A 356 -16.09 -21.89 -11.64
C GLU A 356 -14.69 -22.42 -11.29
N SER A 357 -14.02 -23.11 -12.24
CA SER A 357 -12.68 -23.65 -11.97
C SER A 357 -11.64 -22.56 -11.74
N ILE A 358 -11.69 -21.47 -12.51
CA ILE A 358 -10.84 -20.29 -12.32
C ILE A 358 -11.16 -19.66 -10.95
N HIS A 359 -12.45 -19.56 -10.60
CA HIS A 359 -12.87 -18.95 -9.35
C HIS A 359 -12.42 -19.75 -8.11
N VAL A 360 -12.50 -21.08 -8.16
CA VAL A 360 -12.00 -21.98 -7.10
C VAL A 360 -10.50 -21.78 -6.89
N GLU A 361 -9.72 -21.66 -7.96
CA GLU A 361 -8.29 -21.38 -7.85
C GLU A 361 -8.01 -20.03 -7.18
N ILE A 362 -8.75 -18.98 -7.56
CA ILE A 362 -8.67 -17.66 -6.94
C ILE A 362 -8.97 -17.73 -5.43
N ILE A 363 -10.02 -18.46 -5.03
CA ILE A 363 -10.36 -18.66 -3.62
C ILE A 363 -9.19 -19.36 -2.88
N ASN A 364 -8.65 -20.43 -3.45
CA ASN A 364 -7.54 -21.18 -2.84
C ASN A 364 -6.29 -20.29 -2.66
N LEU A 365 -6.00 -19.43 -3.65
CA LEU A 365 -4.92 -18.45 -3.56
C LEU A 365 -5.14 -17.46 -2.42
N LEU A 366 -6.35 -16.96 -2.24
CA LEU A 366 -6.68 -16.04 -1.15
C LEU A 366 -6.59 -16.68 0.22
N GLN A 367 -7.12 -17.90 0.36
CA GLN A 367 -7.04 -18.64 1.62
C GLN A 367 -5.58 -18.86 2.03
N LYS A 368 -4.75 -19.36 1.11
CA LYS A 368 -3.31 -19.59 1.34
C LYS A 368 -2.55 -18.34 1.78
N ASN A 369 -2.91 -17.17 1.26
CA ASN A 369 -2.18 -15.92 1.49
C ASN A 369 -2.73 -15.08 2.66
N PHE A 370 -4.02 -15.18 2.97
CA PHE A 370 -4.68 -14.26 3.91
C PHE A 370 -5.53 -14.90 5.00
N GLN A 371 -5.88 -16.19 4.89
CA GLN A 371 -6.67 -16.90 5.89
C GLN A 371 -5.82 -18.04 6.48
N LYS A 372 -5.11 -17.75 7.56
CA LYS A 372 -4.42 -18.74 8.40
C LYS A 372 -5.04 -18.78 9.79
#